data_AF-C7ZJT9-F1
#
_entry.id   AF-C7ZJT9-F1
#
_cell.length_a   1.000
_cell.length_b   1.000
_cell.length_c   1.000
_cell.angle_alpha   90.00
_cell.angle_beta   90.00
_cell.angle_gamma   90.00
#
_symmetry.space_group_name_H-M   'P 1'
#
loop_
_entity.id
_entity.type
_entity.pdbx_description
1 polymer ?
#
loop_
_entity_poly.entity_id
_entity_poly.type
_entity_poly.pdbx_seq_one_letter_code
_entity_poly.pdbx_strand_id
1 'polypeptide(L)'
;SQSSRASPEPGESDNQGHFIGAASGFNFLLRLQRQLHRAGHAVAPPSLLALGDAALPEFDVQSFTLPSEPDASALVNTYFTLATPTIRFFHRGTVESWLRELYQTALNGLTKPEDRKKAALLIIMANATRYVDPTTTSEATSSSSGILYYQAAERELAREAGPATLIVVQVLLGFCLYTITLTRLGHSWTLFGSISRQILALGLHRRGSQVFGYRKSAVDRYLSAIHGRPSAFHDENIDQDLPRAIDDEHISEVGITAEAQGPFCFMQGPIMHIKLVQIVSRTLRLLYGVRRLSEIGRYSLMAELDKELDLWREALPAHLNPDLVDSALLLPSLQRQSKVLNLAYHHTRLFVYRHSLFSDLRKDTQIPAHEVQANIAKCVNAAMSIANLAGRIVAAKQLFTGSWHAYYQIYCAATVLYTHTFKLTSQDQSTWIEYFRAAELCQSYIATQAVEDSLPYRLQVVIEEYRCEFKRLIKYSNTTVSA
;
A
#
# COMPACT_ATOMS: atom_id res chain seq x y z
N SER A 1 47.37 -10.65 -1.55
CA SER A 1 46.22 -9.91 -0.97
C SER A 1 45.19 -9.68 -2.07
N GLN A 2 44.23 -10.60 -2.21
CA GLN A 2 43.17 -10.46 -3.21
C GLN A 2 42.15 -9.42 -2.74
N SER A 3 42.05 -8.33 -3.50
CA SER A 3 41.07 -7.25 -3.31
C SER A 3 39.65 -7.82 -3.39
N SER A 4 38.90 -7.67 -2.29
CA SER A 4 37.49 -8.04 -2.20
C SER A 4 36.63 -7.09 -3.05
N ARG A 5 36.54 -7.36 -4.35
CA ARG A 5 35.52 -6.76 -5.23
C ARG A 5 34.16 -7.40 -4.95
N ALA A 6 33.55 -7.07 -3.81
CA ALA A 6 32.23 -7.58 -3.46
C ALA A 6 31.45 -6.63 -2.52
N SER A 7 31.49 -5.31 -2.76
CA SER A 7 30.54 -4.39 -2.12
C SER A 7 29.11 -4.67 -2.59
N PRO A 8 28.08 -4.57 -1.72
CA PRO A 8 26.67 -4.39 -2.12
C PRO A 8 26.59 -3.38 -3.27
N GLU A 9 25.67 -3.55 -4.23
CA GLU A 9 25.36 -2.39 -5.08
C GLU A 9 24.91 -1.27 -4.12
N PRO A 10 25.57 -0.10 -4.14
CA PRO A 10 25.28 0.95 -3.17
C PRO A 10 23.80 1.30 -3.32
N GLY A 11 23.06 1.27 -2.20
CA GLY A 11 21.67 1.75 -2.23
C GLY A 11 21.64 3.17 -2.74
N GLU A 12 20.61 3.48 -3.51
CA GLU A 12 20.51 4.77 -4.18
C GLU A 12 20.01 5.80 -3.18
N SER A 13 20.46 7.04 -3.29
CA SER A 13 19.92 8.14 -2.50
C SER A 13 18.90 8.92 -3.33
N ASP A 14 17.83 9.38 -2.69
CA ASP A 14 17.01 10.46 -3.26
C ASP A 14 17.78 11.78 -3.32
N ASN A 15 17.18 12.83 -3.92
CA ASN A 15 17.84 14.14 -4.04
C ASN A 15 18.01 14.82 -2.67
N GLN A 16 17.32 14.33 -1.63
CA GLN A 16 17.47 14.76 -0.24
C GLN A 16 18.53 13.93 0.51
N GLY A 17 19.19 12.98 -0.17
CA GLY A 17 20.22 12.12 0.40
C GLY A 17 19.72 10.87 1.10
N HIS A 18 18.41 10.61 1.15
CA HIS A 18 17.87 9.45 1.86
C HIS A 18 18.03 8.15 1.07
N PHE A 19 18.35 7.09 1.78
CA PHE A 19 18.50 5.74 1.23
C PHE A 19 17.19 5.17 0.66
N ILE A 20 17.29 4.65 -0.55
CA ILE A 20 16.29 3.86 -1.29
C ILE A 20 16.89 2.47 -1.53
N GLY A 21 16.29 1.45 -0.92
CA GLY A 21 16.80 0.08 -1.04
C GLY A 21 16.27 -0.66 -2.27
N ALA A 22 16.88 -1.81 -2.56
CA ALA A 22 16.57 -2.65 -3.72
C ALA A 22 15.13 -3.20 -3.75
N ALA A 23 14.45 -3.21 -2.61
CA ALA A 23 13.04 -3.56 -2.51
C ALA A 23 12.11 -2.44 -3.03
N SER A 24 12.56 -1.19 -3.16
CA SER A 24 11.69 -0.11 -3.62
C SER A 24 11.30 -0.26 -5.09
N GLY A 25 10.02 -0.02 -5.41
CA GLY A 25 9.57 0.17 -6.80
C GLY A 25 10.25 1.36 -7.49
N PHE A 26 10.70 2.36 -6.71
CA PHE A 26 11.48 3.49 -7.21
C PHE A 26 12.90 3.09 -7.59
N ASN A 27 13.56 2.24 -6.80
CA ASN A 27 14.86 1.68 -7.16
C ASN A 27 14.78 0.80 -8.42
N PHE A 28 13.74 -0.03 -8.52
CA PHE A 28 13.50 -0.87 -9.71
C PHE A 28 13.49 -0.03 -11.00
N LEU A 29 12.81 1.11 -10.93
CA LEU A 29 12.65 2.06 -12.02
C LEU A 29 13.97 2.80 -12.34
N LEU A 30 14.74 3.23 -11.34
CA LEU A 30 16.08 3.78 -11.51
C LEU A 30 17.04 2.80 -12.20
N ARG A 31 16.96 1.50 -11.87
CA ARG A 31 17.73 0.45 -12.54
C ARG A 31 17.38 0.32 -14.02
N LEU A 32 16.10 0.42 -14.37
CA LEU A 32 15.65 0.44 -15.76
C LEU A 32 16.26 1.64 -16.50
N GLN A 33 16.22 2.85 -15.93
CA GLN A 33 16.83 4.04 -16.55
C GLN A 33 18.32 3.85 -16.84
N ARG A 34 19.07 3.26 -15.90
CA ARG A 34 20.50 3.00 -16.10
C ARG A 34 20.74 2.01 -17.24
N GLN A 35 19.88 1.01 -17.40
CA GLN A 35 19.95 0.11 -18.56
C GLN A 35 19.67 0.86 -19.86
N LEU A 36 18.69 1.76 -19.89
CA LEU A 36 18.42 2.62 -21.04
C LEU A 36 19.62 3.53 -21.38
N HIS A 37 20.23 4.15 -20.36
CA HIS A 37 21.41 5.00 -20.55
C HIS A 37 22.61 4.21 -21.08
N ARG A 38 22.86 2.99 -20.57
CA ARG A 38 23.91 2.11 -21.07
C ARG A 38 23.68 1.66 -22.52
N ALA A 39 22.43 1.60 -22.95
CA ALA A 39 22.07 1.31 -24.34
C ALA A 39 22.24 2.52 -25.28
N GLY A 40 22.78 3.65 -24.80
CA GLY A 40 23.10 4.84 -25.61
C GLY A 40 21.98 5.88 -25.67
N HIS A 41 20.95 5.76 -24.82
CA HIS A 41 19.84 6.70 -24.81
C HIS A 41 20.05 7.78 -23.73
N ALA A 42 19.95 9.05 -24.10
CA ALA A 42 20.00 10.15 -23.14
C ALA A 42 18.72 10.13 -22.28
N VAL A 43 18.88 9.84 -20.99
CA VAL A 43 17.77 9.80 -20.02
C VAL A 43 17.94 10.96 -19.06
N ALA A 44 16.91 11.81 -18.95
CA ALA A 44 16.88 12.84 -17.92
C ALA A 44 16.80 12.17 -16.52
N PRO A 45 17.49 12.71 -15.49
CA PRO A 45 17.32 12.20 -14.13
C PRO A 45 15.84 12.30 -13.73
N PRO A 46 15.27 11.30 -13.05
CA PRO A 46 13.84 11.27 -12.80
C PRO A 46 13.45 12.38 -11.83
N SER A 47 12.36 13.10 -12.14
CA SER A 47 11.79 14.12 -11.24
C SER A 47 11.25 13.52 -9.94
N LEU A 48 11.15 12.19 -9.90
CA LEU A 48 10.78 11.33 -8.78
C LEU A 48 11.44 11.70 -7.44
N LEU A 49 12.70 12.11 -7.49
CA LEU A 49 13.49 12.43 -6.30
C LEU A 49 13.41 13.92 -5.91
N ALA A 50 12.81 14.76 -6.75
CA ALA A 50 12.68 16.20 -6.55
C ALA A 50 11.35 16.60 -5.88
N LEU A 51 10.32 15.74 -5.90
CA LEU A 51 9.07 16.00 -5.19
C LEU A 51 9.23 15.68 -3.70
N GLY A 52 9.71 16.66 -2.94
CA GLY A 52 9.62 16.64 -1.47
C GLY A 52 8.17 16.51 -0.98
N ASP A 53 7.97 16.33 0.31
CA ASP A 53 6.62 16.30 0.89
C ASP A 53 5.94 17.65 0.63
N ALA A 54 4.73 17.64 0.05
CA ALA A 54 3.97 18.87 -0.17
C ALA A 54 3.72 19.58 1.17
N ALA A 55 3.85 20.91 1.19
CA ALA A 55 3.55 21.69 2.38
C ALA A 55 2.04 21.63 2.65
N LEU A 56 1.65 21.39 3.91
CA LEU A 56 0.26 21.51 4.30
C LEU A 56 -0.12 23.01 4.37
N PRO A 57 -1.36 23.37 4.01
CA PRO A 57 -1.85 24.74 4.19
C PRO A 57 -1.82 25.13 5.67
N GLU A 58 -1.76 26.42 5.99
CA GLU A 58 -1.85 26.87 7.38
C GLU A 58 -3.24 26.55 7.96
N PHE A 59 -3.26 26.04 9.20
CA PHE A 59 -4.52 25.73 9.87
C PHE A 59 -5.15 26.99 10.47
N ASP A 60 -6.23 27.47 9.84
CA ASP A 60 -7.04 28.52 10.43
C ASP A 60 -8.07 27.92 11.42
N VAL A 61 -7.83 28.22 12.70
CA VAL A 61 -8.66 27.77 13.81
C VAL A 61 -10.09 28.31 13.73
N GLN A 62 -10.26 29.53 13.21
CA GLN A 62 -11.54 30.23 13.25
C GLN A 62 -12.50 29.70 12.18
N SER A 63 -11.99 29.18 11.07
CA SER A 63 -12.79 28.55 10.02
C SER A 63 -13.18 27.10 10.30
N PHE A 64 -12.58 26.44 11.30
CA PHE A 64 -12.90 25.06 11.61
C PHE A 64 -14.17 24.92 12.46
N THR A 65 -15.21 24.31 11.87
CA THR A 65 -16.42 23.87 12.58
C THR A 65 -16.56 22.36 12.50
N LEU A 66 -17.09 21.76 13.57
CA LEU A 66 -17.44 20.34 13.55
C LEU A 66 -18.60 20.13 12.56
N PRO A 67 -18.59 19.03 11.78
CA PRO A 67 -19.68 18.71 10.88
C PRO A 67 -20.98 18.43 11.66
N SER A 68 -22.11 18.43 10.96
CA SER A 68 -23.38 18.00 11.56
C SER A 68 -23.30 16.54 12.02
N GLU A 69 -24.10 16.15 13.03
CA GLU A 69 -24.13 14.76 13.52
C GLU A 69 -24.44 13.73 12.40
N PRO A 70 -25.40 13.99 11.48
CA PRO A 70 -25.64 13.12 10.33
C PRO A 70 -24.41 12.96 9.42
N ASP A 71 -23.72 14.07 9.10
CA ASP A 71 -22.54 14.03 8.22
C ASP A 71 -21.38 13.28 8.89
N ALA A 72 -21.15 13.51 10.18
CA ALA A 72 -20.12 12.82 10.94
C ALA A 72 -20.39 11.32 11.02
N SER A 73 -21.65 10.92 11.24
CA SER A 73 -22.08 9.52 11.24
C SER A 73 -21.87 8.88 9.86
N ALA A 74 -22.21 9.58 8.77
CA ALA A 74 -21.96 9.12 7.41
C ALA A 74 -20.47 8.92 7.11
N LEU A 75 -19.61 9.83 7.56
CA LEU A 75 -18.15 9.71 7.43
C LEU A 75 -17.60 8.53 8.24
N VAL A 76 -18.05 8.33 9.49
CA VAL A 76 -17.67 7.18 10.31
C VAL A 76 -18.10 5.87 9.64
N ASN A 77 -19.31 5.80 9.10
CA ASN A 77 -19.78 4.63 8.36
C ASN A 77 -18.93 4.37 7.10
N THR A 78 -18.57 5.43 6.38
CA THR A 78 -17.68 5.37 5.21
C THR A 78 -16.30 4.82 5.58
N TYR A 79 -15.73 5.25 6.70
CA TYR A 79 -14.44 4.75 7.18
C TYR A 79 -14.44 3.22 7.40
N PHE A 80 -15.44 2.70 8.12
CA PHE A 80 -15.53 1.27 8.43
C PHE A 80 -15.93 0.40 7.24
N THR A 81 -16.61 0.98 6.25
CA THR A 81 -17.07 0.26 5.05
C THR A 81 -16.03 0.29 3.93
N LEU A 82 -15.37 1.43 3.70
CA LEU A 82 -14.49 1.66 2.54
C LEU A 82 -13.02 1.89 2.91
N ALA A 83 -12.71 2.67 3.96
CA ALA A 83 -11.32 3.07 4.22
C ALA A 83 -10.45 1.92 4.74
N THR A 84 -11.03 1.03 5.54
CA THR A 84 -10.29 -0.03 6.24
C THR A 84 -10.85 -1.44 5.96
N PRO A 85 -10.81 -1.92 4.70
CA PRO A 85 -11.33 -3.25 4.38
C PRO A 85 -10.53 -4.35 5.07
N THR A 86 -9.20 -4.20 5.18
CA THR A 86 -8.30 -5.23 5.73
C THR A 86 -7.35 -4.72 6.83
N ILE A 87 -7.20 -3.40 6.99
CA ILE A 87 -6.33 -2.76 8.01
C ILE A 87 -7.23 -2.06 9.03
N ARG A 88 -7.97 -2.85 9.82
CA ARG A 88 -8.94 -2.33 10.80
C ARG A 88 -8.27 -2.15 12.16
N PHE A 89 -8.09 -0.96 12.70
CA PHE A 89 -7.43 -0.80 14.02
C PHE A 89 -8.27 -0.05 15.04
N PHE A 90 -9.47 0.38 14.65
CA PHE A 90 -10.55 0.81 15.55
C PHE A 90 -11.64 -0.25 15.63
N HIS A 91 -12.34 -0.28 16.75
CA HIS A 91 -13.54 -1.07 16.95
C HIS A 91 -14.77 -0.19 16.67
N ARG A 92 -15.66 -0.62 15.77
CA ARG A 92 -16.80 0.19 15.30
C ARG A 92 -17.71 0.67 16.42
N GLY A 93 -18.18 -0.25 17.28
CA GLY A 93 -19.11 0.10 18.36
C GLY A 93 -18.53 1.11 19.36
N THR A 94 -17.23 1.02 19.63
CA THR A 94 -16.52 1.97 20.51
C THR A 94 -16.46 3.36 19.89
N VAL A 95 -16.14 3.47 18.59
CA VAL A 95 -16.10 4.76 17.89
C VAL A 95 -17.47 5.40 17.78
N GLU A 96 -18.51 4.62 17.48
CA GLU A 96 -19.90 5.11 17.42
C GLU A 96 -20.39 5.58 18.80
N SER A 97 -19.91 4.97 19.89
CA SER A 97 -20.15 5.47 21.25
C SER A 97 -19.47 6.82 21.49
N TRP A 98 -18.20 6.98 21.10
CA TRP A 98 -17.49 8.25 21.22
C TRP A 98 -18.14 9.37 20.40
N LEU A 99 -18.66 9.03 19.22
CA LEU A 99 -19.39 9.99 18.38
C LEU A 99 -20.65 10.50 19.09
N ARG A 100 -21.48 9.59 19.63
CA ARG A 100 -22.67 9.98 20.40
C ARG A 100 -22.31 10.83 21.63
N GLU A 101 -21.26 10.45 22.36
CA GLU A 101 -20.75 11.20 23.51
C GLU A 101 -20.36 12.64 23.12
N LEU A 102 -19.66 12.82 21.99
CA LEU A 102 -19.22 14.13 21.49
C LEU A 102 -20.40 15.07 21.20
N TYR A 103 -21.42 14.58 20.48
CA TYR A 103 -22.56 15.41 20.07
C TYR A 103 -23.56 15.67 21.21
N GLN A 104 -23.78 14.69 22.11
CA GLN A 104 -24.57 14.90 23.32
C GLN A 104 -23.94 15.92 24.26
N THR A 105 -22.62 15.89 24.36
CA THR A 105 -21.85 16.86 25.14
C THR A 105 -21.94 18.27 24.57
N ALA A 106 -21.87 18.40 23.23
CA ALA A 106 -21.98 19.69 22.56
C ALA A 106 -23.37 20.34 22.80
N LEU A 107 -24.42 19.53 22.93
CA LEU A 107 -25.77 19.97 23.26
C LEU A 107 -25.94 20.34 24.74
N ASN A 108 -25.38 19.55 25.64
CA ASN A 108 -25.66 19.66 27.08
C ASN A 108 -24.65 20.52 27.86
N GLY A 109 -23.45 20.78 27.30
CA GLY A 109 -22.44 21.68 27.88
C GLY A 109 -21.75 21.20 29.17
N LEU A 110 -21.99 19.96 29.60
CA LEU A 110 -21.68 19.51 30.97
C LEU A 110 -20.24 18.98 31.18
N THR A 111 -19.56 18.45 30.16
CA THR A 111 -18.24 17.82 30.31
C THR A 111 -17.45 17.86 29.01
N LYS A 112 -16.25 18.43 28.94
CA LYS A 112 -15.44 18.37 27.70
C LYS A 112 -15.08 16.90 27.37
N PRO A 113 -15.25 16.45 26.11
CA PRO A 113 -14.87 15.10 25.71
C PRO A 113 -13.34 14.96 25.82
N GLU A 114 -12.85 13.76 26.11
CA GLU A 114 -11.41 13.49 26.15
C GLU A 114 -10.74 13.85 24.80
N ASP A 115 -9.66 14.64 24.84
CA ASP A 115 -9.00 15.19 23.65
C ASP A 115 -8.57 14.07 22.69
N ARG A 116 -8.04 12.95 23.20
CA ARG A 116 -7.72 11.74 22.41
C ARG A 116 -8.92 11.11 21.68
N LYS A 117 -10.11 11.06 22.28
CA LYS A 117 -11.32 10.50 21.63
C LYS A 117 -11.75 11.41 20.48
N LYS A 118 -11.70 12.73 20.72
CA LYS A 118 -11.99 13.74 19.70
C LYS A 118 -10.99 13.67 18.55
N ALA A 119 -9.69 13.55 18.85
CA ALA A 119 -8.65 13.34 17.85
C ALA A 119 -8.90 12.07 17.01
N ALA A 120 -9.33 10.97 17.65
CA ALA A 120 -9.69 9.72 16.98
C ALA A 120 -10.86 9.88 16.00
N LEU A 121 -11.93 10.57 16.41
CA LEU A 121 -13.07 10.84 15.54
C LEU A 121 -12.67 11.72 14.34
N LEU A 122 -11.91 12.78 14.58
CA LEU A 122 -11.46 13.71 13.53
C LEU A 122 -10.55 13.01 12.51
N ILE A 123 -9.60 12.17 12.94
CA ILE A 123 -8.74 11.45 11.99
C ILE A 123 -9.50 10.35 11.22
N ILE A 124 -10.52 9.75 11.83
CA ILE A 124 -11.43 8.82 11.14
C ILE A 124 -12.20 9.56 10.04
N MET A 125 -12.74 10.74 10.34
CA MET A 125 -13.43 11.60 9.37
C MET A 125 -12.48 12.03 8.25
N ALA A 126 -11.26 12.48 8.57
CA ALA A 126 -10.24 12.84 7.58
C ALA A 126 -9.93 11.67 6.63
N ASN A 127 -9.74 10.46 7.15
CA ASN A 127 -9.53 9.28 6.31
C ASN A 127 -10.76 8.96 5.45
N ALA A 128 -11.97 9.13 5.98
CA ALA A 128 -13.21 8.85 5.27
C ALA A 128 -13.42 9.77 4.05
N THR A 129 -13.08 11.07 4.12
CA THR A 129 -13.25 12.01 3.00
C THR A 129 -12.47 11.59 1.74
N ARG A 130 -11.42 10.76 1.89
CA ARG A 130 -10.64 10.21 0.77
C ARG A 130 -11.36 9.07 0.02
N TYR A 131 -12.52 8.64 0.51
CA TYR A 131 -13.34 7.56 -0.05
C TYR A 131 -14.76 8.01 -0.42
N VAL A 132 -15.02 9.32 -0.40
CA VAL A 132 -16.31 9.88 -0.85
C VAL A 132 -16.15 10.45 -2.26
N ASP A 133 -17.16 10.27 -3.11
CA ASP A 133 -17.17 10.78 -4.47
C ASP A 133 -17.39 12.31 -4.47
N PRO A 134 -16.44 13.12 -5.00
CA PRO A 134 -16.52 14.58 -5.00
C PRO A 134 -17.81 15.14 -5.63
N THR A 135 -18.42 14.39 -6.56
CA THR A 135 -19.58 14.85 -7.34
C THR A 135 -20.90 14.77 -6.59
N THR A 136 -20.94 14.07 -5.45
CA THR A 136 -22.19 13.77 -4.72
C THR A 136 -22.26 14.44 -3.34
N THR A 137 -21.30 15.29 -2.99
CA THR A 137 -20.99 15.65 -1.60
C THR A 137 -21.24 17.10 -1.20
N SER A 138 -21.69 17.28 0.03
CA SER A 138 -21.68 18.54 0.79
C SER A 138 -20.25 19.04 1.03
N GLU A 139 -20.07 20.35 1.24
CA GLU A 139 -18.75 20.98 1.52
C GLU A 139 -18.02 20.30 2.68
N ALA A 140 -18.74 19.89 3.74
CA ALA A 140 -18.18 19.20 4.91
C ALA A 140 -17.55 17.82 4.58
N THR A 141 -18.02 17.18 3.52
CA THR A 141 -17.55 15.86 3.07
C THR A 141 -16.50 15.92 1.96
N SER A 142 -16.12 17.14 1.54
CA SER A 142 -15.14 17.37 0.49
C SER A 142 -13.72 16.94 0.90
N SER A 143 -12.87 16.68 -0.11
CA SER A 143 -11.44 16.39 0.11
C SER A 143 -10.71 17.56 0.81
N SER A 144 -11.13 18.80 0.58
CA SER A 144 -10.58 19.99 1.25
C SER A 144 -10.86 19.98 2.75
N SER A 145 -12.05 19.52 3.16
CA SER A 145 -12.42 19.34 4.57
C SER A 145 -11.61 18.23 5.25
N GLY A 146 -11.10 17.25 4.49
CA GLY A 146 -10.21 16.21 5.00
C GLY A 146 -8.94 16.75 5.65
N ILE A 147 -8.32 17.77 5.04
CA ILE A 147 -7.10 18.40 5.58
C ILE A 147 -7.43 19.14 6.87
N LEU A 148 -8.57 19.84 6.92
CA LEU A 148 -9.01 20.54 8.12
C LEU A 148 -9.25 19.56 9.29
N TYR A 149 -9.89 18.41 9.03
CA TYR A 149 -10.07 17.36 10.05
C TYR A 149 -8.73 16.79 10.54
N TYR A 150 -7.78 16.57 9.62
CA TYR A 150 -6.44 16.12 9.96
C TYR A 150 -5.72 17.11 10.89
N GLN A 151 -5.70 18.40 10.54
CA GLN A 151 -5.04 19.44 11.32
C GLN A 151 -5.73 19.70 12.67
N ALA A 152 -7.06 19.65 12.69
CA ALA A 152 -7.82 19.72 13.93
C ALA A 152 -7.49 18.53 14.85
N ALA A 153 -7.37 17.32 14.30
CA ALA A 153 -6.96 16.14 15.07
C ALA A 153 -5.53 16.27 15.63
N GLU A 154 -4.59 16.80 14.84
CA GLU A 154 -3.20 17.02 15.31
C GLU A 154 -3.18 17.96 16.50
N ARG A 155 -4.00 19.02 16.46
CA ARG A 155 -4.11 19.98 17.55
C ARG A 155 -4.72 19.38 18.81
N GLU A 156 -5.78 18.58 18.68
CA GLU A 156 -6.37 17.92 19.85
C GLU A 156 -5.40 16.90 20.45
N LEU A 157 -4.66 16.16 19.62
CA LEU A 157 -3.63 15.25 20.14
C LEU A 157 -2.47 16.00 20.82
N ALA A 158 -2.07 17.17 20.31
CA ALA A 158 -1.01 17.97 20.91
C ALA A 158 -1.37 18.57 22.28
N ARG A 159 -2.68 18.68 22.60
CA ARG A 159 -3.17 19.09 23.92
C ARG A 159 -3.12 17.97 24.95
N GLU A 160 -3.09 16.71 24.50
CA GLU A 160 -3.01 15.55 25.38
C GLU A 160 -1.62 15.47 26.05
N ALA A 161 -1.52 15.92 27.31
CA ALA A 161 -0.30 15.83 28.12
C ALA A 161 -0.14 14.47 28.84
N GLY A 162 -0.68 13.39 28.26
CA GLY A 162 -0.80 12.08 28.89
C GLY A 162 0.28 11.06 28.48
N PRO A 163 0.39 9.92 29.20
CA PRO A 163 1.22 8.80 28.76
C PRO A 163 0.71 8.23 27.43
N ALA A 164 1.57 7.50 26.71
CA ALA A 164 1.15 6.77 25.53
C ALA A 164 -0.01 5.83 25.88
N THR A 165 -1.08 5.84 25.09
CA THR A 165 -2.24 4.95 25.23
C THR A 165 -2.56 4.29 23.90
N LEU A 166 -3.38 3.23 23.93
CA LEU A 166 -3.84 2.57 22.70
C LEU A 166 -4.55 3.55 21.75
N ILE A 167 -5.36 4.46 22.28
CA ILE A 167 -6.09 5.46 21.48
C ILE A 167 -5.10 6.39 20.78
N VAL A 168 -4.06 6.87 21.49
CA VAL A 168 -3.02 7.71 20.88
C VAL A 168 -2.32 6.96 19.74
N VAL A 169 -1.95 5.70 19.94
CA VAL A 169 -1.34 4.88 18.88
C VAL A 169 -2.29 4.68 17.69
N GLN A 170 -3.57 4.45 17.94
CA GLN A 170 -4.59 4.36 16.89
C GLN A 170 -4.71 5.67 16.10
N VAL A 171 -4.76 6.82 16.78
CA VAL A 171 -4.80 8.15 16.16
C VAL A 171 -3.56 8.35 15.27
N LEU A 172 -2.38 8.07 15.79
CA LEU A 172 -1.12 8.21 15.05
C LEU A 172 -1.08 7.29 13.81
N LEU A 173 -1.59 6.04 13.90
CA LEU A 173 -1.75 5.19 12.71
C LEU A 173 -2.73 5.80 11.71
N GLY A 174 -3.81 6.43 12.16
CA GLY A 174 -4.73 7.19 11.32
C GLY A 174 -4.03 8.33 10.57
N PHE A 175 -3.15 9.08 11.25
CA PHE A 175 -2.32 10.11 10.62
C PHE A 175 -1.35 9.52 9.60
N CYS A 176 -0.71 8.39 9.93
CA CYS A 176 0.17 7.70 9.01
C CYS A 176 -0.56 7.27 7.74
N LEU A 177 -1.76 6.71 7.84
CA LEU A 177 -2.54 6.31 6.66
C LEU A 177 -3.00 7.50 5.84
N TYR A 178 -3.45 8.59 6.49
CA TYR A 178 -3.88 9.78 5.80
C TYR A 178 -2.74 10.45 5.01
N THR A 179 -1.57 10.61 5.64
CA THR A 179 -0.38 11.24 5.04
C THR A 179 0.18 10.45 3.86
N ILE A 180 0.07 9.12 3.85
CA ILE A 180 0.41 8.29 2.68
C ILE A 180 -0.46 8.68 1.48
N THR A 181 -1.76 8.97 1.68
CA THR A 181 -2.66 9.39 0.59
C THR A 181 -2.36 10.79 0.05
N LEU A 182 -1.64 11.61 0.84
CA LEU A 182 -1.16 12.95 0.49
C LEU A 182 0.29 12.96 0.02
N THR A 183 0.86 11.82 -0.37
CA THR A 183 2.23 11.70 -0.90
C THR A 183 3.37 12.06 0.03
N ARG A 184 3.09 12.21 1.32
CA ARG A 184 4.13 12.50 2.31
C ARG A 184 4.79 11.22 2.77
N LEU A 185 5.37 10.46 1.84
CA LEU A 185 5.89 9.11 2.10
C LEU A 185 7.05 9.16 3.10
N GLY A 186 7.93 10.16 3.00
CA GLY A 186 9.03 10.37 3.95
C GLY A 186 8.54 10.71 5.36
N HIS A 187 7.59 11.65 5.47
CA HIS A 187 6.92 11.95 6.73
C HIS A 187 6.21 10.72 7.31
N SER A 188 5.48 9.95 6.49
CA SER A 188 4.76 8.75 6.94
C SER A 188 5.71 7.67 7.48
N TRP A 189 6.88 7.48 6.85
CA TRP A 189 7.92 6.59 7.35
C TRP A 189 8.44 7.03 8.73
N THR A 190 8.72 8.32 8.87
CA THR A 190 9.25 8.90 10.12
C THR A 190 8.23 8.81 11.25
N LEU A 191 6.98 9.18 10.96
CA LEU A 191 5.85 9.05 11.87
C LEU A 191 5.66 7.58 12.29
N PHE A 192 5.70 6.64 11.35
CA PHE A 192 5.60 5.22 11.65
C PHE A 192 6.75 4.72 12.54
N GLY A 193 7.98 5.22 12.36
CA GLY A 193 9.10 4.92 13.25
C GLY A 193 8.91 5.40 14.70
N SER A 194 8.13 6.45 14.92
CA SER A 194 7.72 6.87 16.26
C SER A 194 6.58 6.01 16.81
N ILE A 195 5.61 5.67 15.95
CA ILE A 195 4.49 4.78 16.29
C ILE A 195 4.98 3.39 16.70
N SER A 196 5.93 2.82 15.96
CA SER A 196 6.48 1.49 16.24
C SER A 196 7.12 1.43 17.63
N ARG A 197 7.87 2.48 18.02
CA ARG A 197 8.45 2.60 19.37
C ARG A 197 7.39 2.69 20.46
N GLN A 198 6.31 3.43 20.25
CA GLN A 198 5.20 3.49 21.22
C GLN A 198 4.48 2.14 21.35
N ILE A 199 4.25 1.44 20.23
CA ILE A 199 3.67 0.10 20.23
C ILE A 199 4.53 -0.88 21.02
N LEU A 200 5.86 -0.81 20.84
CA LEU A 200 6.79 -1.64 21.61
C LEU A 200 6.76 -1.28 23.10
N ALA A 201 6.79 0.01 23.43
CA ALA A 201 6.73 0.50 24.81
C ALA A 201 5.46 0.07 25.55
N LEU A 202 4.32 0.04 24.86
CA LEU A 202 3.04 -0.43 25.41
C LEU A 202 2.90 -1.96 25.48
N GLY A 203 3.91 -2.72 25.04
CA GLY A 203 3.82 -4.18 25.01
C GLY A 203 2.78 -4.70 24.02
N LEU A 204 2.31 -3.87 23.08
CA LEU A 204 1.25 -4.25 22.13
C LEU A 204 1.70 -5.29 21.11
N HIS A 205 2.96 -5.72 21.13
CA HIS A 205 3.54 -6.81 20.33
C HIS A 205 3.57 -8.15 21.09
N ARG A 206 3.18 -8.14 22.37
CA ARG A 206 3.21 -9.30 23.26
C ARG A 206 1.84 -9.97 23.37
N ARG A 207 1.84 -11.28 23.65
CA ARG A 207 0.65 -12.07 23.94
C ARG A 207 -0.17 -11.43 25.06
N GLY A 208 -1.50 -11.42 24.91
CA GLY A 208 -2.45 -10.76 25.83
C GLY A 208 -3.01 -9.43 25.31
N SER A 209 -2.32 -8.79 24.36
CA SER A 209 -2.83 -7.59 23.67
C SER A 209 -3.68 -7.99 22.44
N GLN A 210 -4.89 -8.53 22.66
CA GLN A 210 -5.69 -9.21 21.62
C GLN A 210 -6.25 -8.29 20.51
N VAL A 211 -6.29 -6.97 20.73
CA VAL A 211 -7.07 -6.06 19.86
C VAL A 211 -6.27 -5.47 18.70
N PHE A 212 -4.92 -5.49 18.75
CA PHE A 212 -4.10 -4.61 17.91
C PHE A 212 -2.92 -5.25 17.17
N GLY A 213 -2.67 -6.55 17.41
CA GLY A 213 -1.33 -7.12 17.25
C GLY A 213 -0.72 -7.08 15.85
N TYR A 214 -1.41 -7.69 14.89
CA TYR A 214 -0.89 -7.90 13.54
C TYR A 214 -1.31 -6.84 12.52
N ARG A 215 -2.26 -5.99 12.87
CA ARG A 215 -2.86 -5.03 11.93
C ARG A 215 -1.92 -3.83 11.68
N LYS A 216 -1.07 -3.53 12.66
CA LYS A 216 0.03 -2.56 12.59
C LYS A 216 1.22 -3.00 11.72
N SER A 217 1.52 -4.30 11.65
CA SER A 217 2.69 -4.79 10.91
C SER A 217 2.48 -4.71 9.40
N ALA A 218 1.22 -4.78 8.92
CA ALA A 218 0.90 -4.56 7.51
C ALA A 218 1.39 -3.20 7.02
N VAL A 219 1.12 -2.13 7.76
CA VAL A 219 1.55 -0.77 7.39
C VAL A 219 3.09 -0.68 7.35
N ASP A 220 3.77 -1.24 8.36
CA ASP A 220 5.24 -1.32 8.41
C ASP A 220 5.83 -1.99 7.17
N ARG A 221 5.34 -3.20 6.84
CA ARG A 221 5.87 -3.99 5.72
C ARG A 221 5.62 -3.31 4.38
N TYR A 222 4.46 -2.69 4.17
CA TYR A 222 4.19 -1.98 2.93
C TYR A 222 5.01 -0.71 2.78
N LEU A 223 5.14 0.09 3.84
CA LEU A 223 6.04 1.25 3.83
C LEU A 223 7.50 0.82 3.60
N SER A 224 7.93 -0.28 4.20
CA SER A 224 9.25 -0.89 3.99
C SER A 224 9.45 -1.30 2.53
N ALA A 225 8.45 -1.94 1.92
CA ALA A 225 8.49 -2.34 0.52
C ALA A 225 8.50 -1.14 -0.44
N ILE A 226 7.77 -0.08 -0.14
CA ILE A 226 7.74 1.15 -0.92
C ILE A 226 9.11 1.84 -0.91
N HIS A 227 9.73 2.00 0.27
CA HIS A 227 11.01 2.70 0.41
C HIS A 227 12.22 1.79 0.18
N GLY A 228 12.03 0.47 0.18
CA GLY A 228 13.10 -0.51 0.22
C GLY A 228 13.90 -0.50 1.53
N ARG A 229 13.31 0.00 2.62
CA ARG A 229 13.96 0.13 3.93
C ARG A 229 13.62 -1.07 4.83
N PRO A 230 14.48 -1.42 5.82
CA PRO A 230 14.16 -2.46 6.78
C PRO A 230 12.93 -2.09 7.61
N SER A 231 12.05 -3.06 7.84
CA SER A 231 10.89 -2.89 8.71
C SER A 231 11.26 -2.66 10.16
N ALA A 232 10.43 -1.91 10.88
CA ALA A 232 10.61 -1.65 12.31
C ALA A 232 10.31 -2.87 13.17
N PHE A 233 9.35 -3.71 12.76
CA PHE A 233 8.98 -4.92 13.46
C PHE A 233 9.75 -6.14 12.94
N HIS A 234 10.23 -6.97 13.88
CA HIS A 234 10.80 -8.27 13.59
C HIS A 234 9.83 -9.36 14.03
N ASP A 235 9.55 -10.32 13.16
CA ASP A 235 8.55 -11.37 13.44
C ASP A 235 8.96 -12.21 14.67
N GLU A 236 10.27 -12.38 14.91
CA GLU A 236 10.86 -13.05 16.08
C GLU A 236 10.49 -12.39 17.42
N ASN A 237 10.17 -11.09 17.39
CA ASN A 237 9.81 -10.32 18.57
C ASN A 237 8.30 -10.24 18.78
N ILE A 238 7.48 -10.94 17.99
CA ILE A 238 6.03 -10.91 18.08
C ILE A 238 5.52 -12.30 18.47
N ASP A 239 4.92 -12.43 19.66
CA ASP A 239 4.32 -13.68 20.16
C ASP A 239 2.78 -13.59 20.30
N GLN A 240 2.16 -12.64 19.59
CA GLN A 240 0.72 -12.47 19.56
C GLN A 240 0.03 -13.60 18.81
N ASP A 241 -1.21 -13.91 19.18
CA ASP A 241 -2.06 -14.80 18.40
C ASP A 241 -2.75 -14.01 17.26
N LEU A 242 -3.02 -14.64 16.12
CA LEU A 242 -3.83 -14.03 15.07
C LEU A 242 -5.22 -13.64 15.63
N PRO A 243 -5.83 -12.53 15.16
CA PRO A 243 -7.14 -12.14 15.66
C PRO A 243 -8.17 -13.23 15.37
N ARG A 244 -9.11 -13.43 16.30
CA ARG A 244 -10.24 -14.33 16.08
C ARG A 244 -11.14 -13.77 14.96
N ALA A 245 -11.72 -14.66 14.16
CA ALA A 245 -12.69 -14.30 13.14
C ALA A 245 -14.05 -13.99 13.80
N ILE A 246 -14.17 -12.79 14.36
CA ILE A 246 -15.36 -12.31 15.06
C ILE A 246 -15.64 -10.89 14.59
N ASP A 247 -16.87 -10.63 14.16
CA ASP A 247 -17.28 -9.30 13.72
C ASP A 247 -17.50 -8.35 14.89
N ASP A 248 -17.28 -7.06 14.65
CA ASP A 248 -17.33 -6.00 15.68
C ASP A 248 -18.66 -6.00 16.46
N GLU A 249 -19.79 -6.37 15.84
CA GLU A 249 -21.10 -6.41 16.50
C GLU A 249 -21.22 -7.44 17.64
N HIS A 250 -20.32 -8.43 17.66
CA HIS A 250 -20.25 -9.46 18.70
C HIS A 250 -19.21 -9.13 19.79
N ILE A 251 -18.58 -7.97 19.73
CA ILE A 251 -17.56 -7.52 20.69
C ILE A 251 -18.12 -6.40 21.54
N SER A 252 -18.23 -6.64 22.85
CA SER A 252 -18.70 -5.65 23.83
C SER A 252 -17.73 -5.50 25.00
N GLU A 253 -17.92 -4.48 25.83
CA GLU A 253 -17.14 -4.30 27.07
C GLU A 253 -17.32 -5.46 28.05
N VAL A 254 -18.49 -6.10 28.03
CA VAL A 254 -18.85 -7.25 28.89
C VAL A 254 -18.24 -8.56 28.36
N GLY A 255 -17.69 -8.53 27.15
CA GLY A 255 -17.01 -9.66 26.52
C GLY A 255 -17.52 -9.96 25.12
N ILE A 256 -17.11 -11.12 24.62
CA ILE A 256 -17.52 -11.66 23.31
C ILE A 256 -18.78 -12.49 23.53
N THR A 257 -19.86 -12.12 22.86
CA THR A 257 -21.06 -12.98 22.77
C THR A 257 -20.78 -14.09 21.75
N ALA A 258 -20.72 -15.35 22.20
CA ALA A 258 -20.49 -16.51 21.32
C ALA A 258 -21.78 -16.86 20.52
N GLU A 259 -21.78 -17.39 19.30
CA GLU A 259 -20.75 -17.64 18.28
C GLU A 259 -21.16 -16.88 17.00
N ALA A 260 -20.21 -16.26 16.28
CA ALA A 260 -20.46 -15.72 14.96
C ALA A 260 -20.76 -16.88 13.98
N GLN A 261 -22.01 -17.36 13.94
CA GLN A 261 -22.50 -18.42 13.06
C GLN A 261 -23.02 -17.88 11.72
N GLY A 262 -22.36 -16.86 11.19
CA GLY A 262 -22.58 -16.40 9.82
C GLY A 262 -21.73 -17.20 8.83
N PRO A 263 -22.19 -17.41 7.58
CA PRO A 263 -21.37 -18.02 6.53
C PRO A 263 -20.15 -17.15 6.14
N PHE A 264 -20.13 -15.88 6.57
CA PHE A 264 -19.11 -14.89 6.27
C PHE A 264 -18.73 -14.14 7.55
N CYS A 265 -17.45 -13.83 7.71
CA CYS A 265 -16.98 -12.96 8.79
C CYS A 265 -16.02 -11.92 8.20
N PHE A 266 -16.29 -10.63 8.44
CA PHE A 266 -15.46 -9.53 7.95
C PHE A 266 -14.03 -9.60 8.45
N MET A 267 -13.79 -10.22 9.61
CA MET A 267 -12.44 -10.41 10.14
C MET A 267 -11.59 -11.43 9.38
N GLN A 268 -12.19 -12.28 8.53
CA GLN A 268 -11.44 -13.20 7.67
C GLN A 268 -10.53 -12.45 6.68
N GLY A 269 -11.00 -11.32 6.13
CA GLY A 269 -10.20 -10.48 5.24
C GLY A 269 -8.90 -9.97 5.88
N PRO A 270 -8.95 -9.24 7.01
CA PRO A 270 -7.78 -8.86 7.78
C PRO A 270 -6.87 -10.04 8.17
N ILE A 271 -7.42 -11.17 8.62
CA ILE A 271 -6.63 -12.36 8.98
C ILE A 271 -5.82 -12.87 7.78
N MET A 272 -6.46 -13.02 6.61
CA MET A 272 -5.77 -13.45 5.40
C MET A 272 -4.75 -12.42 4.93
N HIS A 273 -5.04 -11.12 5.10
CA HIS A 273 -4.09 -10.07 4.77
C HIS A 273 -2.83 -10.14 5.64
N ILE A 274 -2.98 -10.41 6.94
CA ILE A 274 -1.86 -10.58 7.87
C ILE A 274 -0.95 -11.73 7.44
N LYS A 275 -1.54 -12.89 7.10
CA LYS A 275 -0.77 -14.05 6.60
C LYS A 275 0.02 -13.71 5.34
N LEU A 276 -0.58 -12.96 4.41
CA LEU A 276 0.11 -12.52 3.20
C LEU A 276 1.27 -11.56 3.52
N VAL A 277 1.04 -10.62 4.45
CA VAL A 277 2.06 -9.67 4.91
C VAL A 277 3.26 -10.38 5.56
N GLN A 278 3.07 -11.54 6.19
CA GLN A 278 4.19 -12.34 6.70
C GLN A 278 5.07 -12.88 5.56
N ILE A 279 4.49 -13.26 4.42
CA ILE A 279 5.24 -13.63 3.21
C ILE A 279 6.00 -12.41 2.65
N VAL A 280 5.36 -11.24 2.62
CA VAL A 280 6.01 -9.98 2.22
C VAL A 280 7.20 -9.66 3.14
N SER A 281 7.03 -9.79 4.47
CA SER A 281 8.09 -9.62 5.47
C SER A 281 9.29 -10.52 5.19
N ARG A 282 9.02 -11.81 4.97
CA ARG A 282 10.04 -12.81 4.65
C ARG A 282 10.75 -12.48 3.34
N THR A 283 10.03 -12.03 2.32
CA THR A 283 10.59 -11.58 1.03
C THR A 283 11.51 -10.37 1.22
N LEU A 284 11.08 -9.35 1.96
CA LEU A 284 11.90 -8.18 2.28
C LEU A 284 13.20 -8.56 2.99
N ARG A 285 13.12 -9.45 3.99
CA ARG A 285 14.27 -9.84 4.81
C ARG A 285 15.23 -10.77 4.09
N LEU A 286 14.73 -11.78 3.38
CA LEU A 286 15.56 -12.86 2.82
C LEU A 286 15.96 -12.60 1.37
N LEU A 287 15.07 -12.04 0.55
CA LEU A 287 15.33 -11.81 -0.88
C LEU A 287 15.95 -10.44 -1.15
N TYR A 288 15.51 -9.41 -0.40
CA TYR A 288 15.98 -8.03 -0.52
C TYR A 288 16.90 -7.58 0.62
N GLY A 289 17.24 -8.49 1.53
CA GLY A 289 18.12 -8.20 2.65
C GLY A 289 19.56 -7.92 2.23
N VAL A 290 20.35 -7.40 3.19
CA VAL A 290 21.78 -7.11 2.99
C VAL A 290 22.59 -8.39 2.73
N ARG A 291 22.16 -9.52 3.28
CA ARG A 291 22.81 -10.82 3.10
C ARG A 291 22.63 -11.29 1.66
N ARG A 292 23.75 -11.48 0.96
CA ARG A 292 23.77 -11.97 -0.42
C ARG A 292 23.49 -13.46 -0.46
N LEU A 293 22.49 -13.85 -1.24
CA LEU A 293 22.25 -15.24 -1.63
C LEU A 293 23.11 -15.57 -2.85
N SER A 294 23.53 -16.84 -2.95
CA SER A 294 24.01 -17.37 -4.24
C SER A 294 22.88 -17.32 -5.27
N GLU A 295 23.22 -17.39 -6.55
CA GLU A 295 22.21 -17.37 -7.61
C GLU A 295 21.21 -18.53 -7.45
N ILE A 296 21.73 -19.74 -7.20
CA ILE A 296 20.94 -20.95 -6.90
C ILE A 296 20.08 -20.74 -5.64
N GLY A 297 20.66 -20.24 -4.55
CA GLY A 297 19.93 -20.01 -3.30
C GLY A 297 18.80 -19.01 -3.45
N ARG A 298 18.99 -17.98 -4.28
CA ARG A 298 17.97 -16.99 -4.61
C ARG A 298 16.81 -17.61 -5.39
N TYR A 299 17.08 -18.39 -6.42
CA TYR A 299 16.04 -19.06 -7.21
C TYR A 299 15.26 -20.08 -6.37
N SER A 300 15.97 -20.84 -5.52
CA SER A 300 15.35 -21.75 -4.55
C SER A 300 14.41 -21.01 -3.58
N LEU A 301 14.86 -19.88 -3.02
CA LEU A 301 14.03 -19.07 -2.12
C LEU A 301 12.81 -18.49 -2.84
N MET A 302 12.95 -18.08 -4.10
CA MET A 302 11.82 -17.58 -4.89
C MET A 302 10.76 -18.67 -5.10
N ALA A 303 11.18 -19.90 -5.40
CA ALA A 303 10.27 -21.04 -5.52
C ALA A 303 9.60 -21.40 -4.18
N GLU A 304 10.33 -21.31 -3.06
CA GLU A 304 9.79 -21.52 -1.71
C GLU A 304 8.69 -20.49 -1.38
N LEU A 305 8.98 -19.20 -1.57
CA LEU A 305 8.03 -18.11 -1.34
C LEU A 305 6.80 -18.21 -2.24
N ASP A 306 6.97 -18.67 -3.49
CA ASP A 306 5.85 -18.89 -4.41
C ASP A 306 4.96 -20.04 -3.97
N LYS A 307 5.54 -21.12 -3.44
CA LYS A 307 4.78 -22.21 -2.83
C LYS A 307 3.98 -21.73 -1.61
N GLU A 308 4.56 -20.87 -0.77
CA GLU A 308 3.82 -20.24 0.34
C GLU A 308 2.66 -19.37 -0.16
N LEU A 309 2.83 -18.65 -1.28
CA LEU A 309 1.77 -17.88 -1.91
C LEU A 309 0.65 -18.77 -2.46
N ASP A 310 0.99 -19.88 -3.12
CA ASP A 310 0.00 -20.84 -3.62
C ASP A 310 -0.79 -21.47 -2.46
N LEU A 311 -0.12 -21.88 -1.36
CA LEU A 311 -0.78 -22.36 -0.14
C LEU A 311 -1.69 -21.28 0.50
N TRP A 312 -1.26 -20.02 0.49
CA TRP A 312 -2.09 -18.92 0.96
C TRP A 312 -3.34 -18.74 0.11
N ARG A 313 -3.23 -18.90 -1.22
CA ARG A 313 -4.34 -18.82 -2.17
C ARG A 313 -5.35 -19.95 -1.97
N GLU A 314 -4.87 -21.17 -1.73
CA GLU A 314 -5.70 -22.34 -1.43
C GLU A 314 -6.47 -22.18 -0.10
N ALA A 315 -5.84 -21.56 0.90
CA ALA A 315 -6.45 -21.32 2.20
C ALA A 315 -7.44 -20.14 2.23
N LEU A 316 -7.63 -19.43 1.10
CA LEU A 316 -8.49 -18.25 1.02
C LEU A 316 -9.97 -18.67 1.11
N PRO A 317 -10.77 -18.09 2.02
CA PRO A 317 -12.21 -18.35 2.07
C PRO A 317 -12.88 -18.09 0.72
N ALA A 318 -13.87 -18.92 0.36
CA ALA A 318 -14.47 -18.91 -0.98
C ALA A 318 -14.96 -17.52 -1.44
N HIS A 319 -15.61 -16.75 -0.55
CA HIS A 319 -16.08 -15.39 -0.84
C HIS A 319 -14.95 -14.36 -1.03
N LEU A 320 -13.72 -14.65 -0.63
CA LEU A 320 -12.55 -13.80 -0.89
C LEU A 320 -11.77 -14.26 -2.14
N ASN A 321 -12.09 -15.44 -2.67
CA ASN A 321 -11.42 -16.02 -3.84
C ASN A 321 -12.26 -15.77 -5.12
N PRO A 322 -11.80 -14.89 -6.04
CA PRO A 322 -12.52 -14.55 -7.25
C PRO A 322 -12.59 -15.70 -8.27
N ASP A 323 -11.79 -16.75 -8.10
CA ASP A 323 -11.86 -17.96 -8.94
C ASP A 323 -13.02 -18.88 -8.53
N LEU A 324 -13.53 -18.70 -7.30
CA LEU A 324 -14.62 -19.52 -6.73
C LEU A 324 -15.95 -18.75 -6.71
N VAL A 325 -15.91 -17.46 -6.37
CA VAL A 325 -17.10 -16.61 -6.27
C VAL A 325 -16.85 -15.28 -6.96
N ASP A 326 -17.73 -14.89 -7.90
CA ASP A 326 -17.66 -13.56 -8.48
C ASP A 326 -17.90 -12.50 -7.40
N SER A 327 -16.89 -11.66 -7.18
CA SER A 327 -16.94 -10.55 -6.23
C SER A 327 -18.10 -9.58 -6.46
N ALA A 328 -18.67 -9.52 -7.67
CA ALA A 328 -19.85 -8.71 -7.98
C ALA A 328 -21.13 -9.17 -7.25
N LEU A 329 -21.18 -10.43 -6.80
CA LEU A 329 -22.30 -11.01 -6.05
C LEU A 329 -22.22 -10.76 -4.54
N LEU A 330 -21.13 -10.15 -4.07
CA LEU A 330 -20.86 -9.94 -2.65
C LEU A 330 -21.37 -8.58 -2.16
N LEU A 331 -21.57 -8.48 -0.85
CA LEU A 331 -21.75 -7.19 -0.19
C LEU A 331 -20.56 -6.26 -0.50
N PRO A 332 -20.75 -4.93 -0.64
CA PRO A 332 -19.70 -4.01 -1.07
C PRO A 332 -18.40 -4.08 -0.26
N SER A 333 -18.50 -4.26 1.06
CA SER A 333 -17.36 -4.41 1.96
C SER A 333 -16.57 -5.71 1.72
N LEU A 334 -17.25 -6.84 1.48
CA LEU A 334 -16.62 -8.12 1.14
C LEU A 334 -16.03 -8.10 -0.27
N GLN A 335 -16.73 -7.51 -1.23
CA GLN A 335 -16.22 -7.27 -2.58
C GLN A 335 -14.89 -6.50 -2.54
N ARG A 336 -14.83 -5.46 -1.70
CA ARG A 336 -13.61 -4.66 -1.51
C ARG A 336 -12.48 -5.46 -0.86
N GLN A 337 -12.77 -6.28 0.15
CA GLN A 337 -11.78 -7.18 0.75
C GLN A 337 -11.21 -8.15 -0.28
N SER A 338 -12.07 -8.80 -1.05
CA SER A 338 -11.66 -9.69 -2.15
C SER A 338 -10.73 -8.95 -3.11
N LYS A 339 -11.13 -7.79 -3.64
CA LYS A 339 -10.32 -7.00 -4.58
C LYS A 339 -8.95 -6.60 -4.00
N VAL A 340 -8.90 -6.10 -2.76
CA VAL A 340 -7.65 -5.68 -2.10
C VAL A 340 -6.70 -6.86 -1.87
N LEU A 341 -7.22 -7.99 -1.39
CA LEU A 341 -6.42 -9.19 -1.13
C LEU A 341 -5.85 -9.77 -2.43
N ASN A 342 -6.63 -9.76 -3.51
CA ASN A 342 -6.19 -10.26 -4.80
C ASN A 342 -5.12 -9.36 -5.45
N LEU A 343 -5.26 -8.04 -5.36
CA LEU A 343 -4.19 -7.12 -5.76
C LEU A 343 -2.92 -7.38 -4.95
N ALA A 344 -3.04 -7.54 -3.62
CA ALA A 344 -1.90 -7.81 -2.75
C ALA A 344 -1.21 -9.15 -3.06
N TYR A 345 -1.98 -10.19 -3.37
CA TYR A 345 -1.47 -11.50 -3.76
C TYR A 345 -0.62 -11.41 -5.03
N HIS A 346 -1.18 -10.86 -6.11
CA HIS A 346 -0.45 -10.70 -7.37
C HIS A 346 0.74 -9.74 -7.22
N HIS A 347 0.60 -8.67 -6.44
CA HIS A 347 1.72 -7.78 -6.15
C HIS A 347 2.84 -8.50 -5.40
N THR A 348 2.53 -9.36 -4.43
CA THR A 348 3.54 -10.13 -3.71
C THR A 348 4.25 -11.11 -4.63
N ARG A 349 3.54 -11.79 -5.53
CA ARG A 349 4.13 -12.67 -6.54
C ARG A 349 5.04 -11.90 -7.51
N LEU A 350 4.56 -10.76 -8.01
CA LEU A 350 5.37 -9.81 -8.80
C LEU A 350 6.63 -9.40 -8.03
N PHE A 351 6.48 -9.06 -6.75
CA PHE A 351 7.56 -8.63 -5.88
C PHE A 351 8.64 -9.70 -5.68
N VAL A 352 8.26 -10.97 -5.57
CA VAL A 352 9.21 -12.11 -5.51
C VAL A 352 10.00 -12.25 -6.82
N TYR A 353 9.33 -12.18 -7.96
CA TYR A 353 9.94 -12.56 -9.24
C TYR A 353 10.59 -11.42 -10.04
N ARG A 354 10.26 -10.15 -9.75
CA ARG A 354 10.72 -8.99 -10.55
C ARG A 354 12.23 -8.84 -10.66
N HIS A 355 13.03 -9.42 -9.76
CA HIS A 355 14.48 -9.42 -9.92
C HIS A 355 14.92 -10.15 -11.20
N SER A 356 14.22 -11.20 -11.60
CA SER A 356 14.52 -12.00 -12.79
C SER A 356 14.46 -11.17 -14.07
N LEU A 357 13.66 -10.09 -14.08
CA LEU A 357 13.58 -9.14 -15.18
C LEU A 357 14.89 -8.42 -15.47
N PHE A 358 15.87 -8.41 -14.56
CA PHE A 358 17.19 -7.84 -14.81
C PHE A 358 18.28 -8.88 -14.98
N SER A 359 17.94 -10.17 -14.97
CA SER A 359 18.91 -11.23 -15.24
C SER A 359 19.34 -11.18 -16.71
N ASP A 360 20.64 -11.35 -16.92
CA ASP A 360 21.28 -11.26 -18.24
C ASP A 360 21.35 -12.68 -18.82
N LEU A 361 20.38 -13.03 -19.68
CA LEU A 361 20.29 -14.37 -20.30
C LEU A 361 21.50 -14.73 -21.19
N ARG A 362 22.36 -13.75 -21.47
CA ARG A 362 23.55 -13.88 -22.33
C ARG A 362 24.84 -14.19 -21.56
N LYS A 363 24.82 -14.13 -20.23
CA LYS A 363 25.97 -14.49 -19.40
C LYS A 363 25.87 -15.96 -18.98
N ASP A 364 27.00 -16.62 -18.80
CA ASP A 364 27.09 -17.91 -18.12
C ASP A 364 26.52 -17.72 -16.70
N THR A 365 25.24 -18.03 -16.56
CA THR A 365 24.51 -18.02 -15.29
C THR A 365 24.48 -19.46 -14.80
N GLN A 366 24.52 -19.65 -13.47
CA GLN A 366 24.42 -21.00 -12.89
C GLN A 366 23.01 -21.57 -13.08
N ILE A 367 22.06 -20.75 -13.52
CA ILE A 367 20.66 -21.07 -13.68
C ILE A 367 20.35 -21.30 -15.16
N PRO A 368 19.69 -22.42 -15.51
CA PRO A 368 19.25 -22.66 -16.87
C PRO A 368 18.35 -21.54 -17.41
N ALA A 369 18.55 -21.14 -18.66
CA ALA A 369 17.78 -20.06 -19.29
C ALA A 369 16.25 -20.27 -19.22
N HIS A 370 15.78 -21.52 -19.30
CA HIS A 370 14.36 -21.85 -19.20
C HIS A 370 13.76 -21.52 -17.82
N GLU A 371 14.53 -21.68 -16.74
CA GLU A 371 14.09 -21.32 -15.38
C GLU A 371 14.01 -19.80 -15.22
N VAL A 372 14.99 -19.07 -15.78
CA VAL A 372 14.96 -17.61 -15.80
C VAL A 372 13.72 -17.11 -16.55
N GLN A 373 13.42 -17.69 -17.71
CA GLN A 373 12.23 -17.38 -18.50
C GLN A 373 10.94 -17.72 -17.74
N ALA A 374 10.87 -18.86 -17.06
CA ALA A 374 9.72 -19.24 -16.23
C ALA A 374 9.47 -18.22 -15.11
N ASN A 375 10.52 -17.77 -14.43
CA ASN A 375 10.42 -16.75 -13.39
C ASN A 375 10.00 -15.37 -13.94
N ILE A 376 10.51 -14.99 -15.11
CA ILE A 376 10.05 -13.78 -15.83
C ILE A 376 8.56 -13.91 -16.16
N ALA A 377 8.12 -15.04 -16.70
CA ALA A 377 6.73 -15.28 -17.03
C ALA A 377 5.81 -15.18 -15.79
N LYS A 378 6.21 -15.76 -14.65
CA LYS A 378 5.48 -15.60 -13.38
C LYS A 378 5.35 -14.12 -12.96
N CYS A 379 6.42 -13.34 -13.09
CA CYS A 379 6.39 -11.91 -12.79
C CYS A 379 5.45 -11.12 -13.71
N VAL A 380 5.52 -11.37 -15.02
CA VAL A 380 4.73 -10.67 -16.04
C VAL A 380 3.25 -11.06 -15.94
N ASN A 381 2.95 -12.34 -15.73
CA ASN A 381 1.58 -12.82 -15.51
C ASN A 381 0.97 -12.15 -14.27
N ALA A 382 1.73 -12.03 -13.18
CA ALA A 382 1.27 -11.32 -11.99
C ALA A 382 0.98 -9.83 -12.27
N ALA A 383 1.82 -9.16 -13.07
CA ALA A 383 1.59 -7.78 -13.49
C ALA A 383 0.33 -7.64 -14.37
N MET A 384 0.11 -8.56 -15.30
CA MET A 384 -1.10 -8.62 -16.14
C MET A 384 -2.36 -8.86 -15.29
N SER A 385 -2.30 -9.73 -14.29
CA SER A 385 -3.41 -9.94 -13.35
C SER A 385 -3.76 -8.68 -12.57
N ILE A 386 -2.74 -7.91 -12.13
CA ILE A 386 -2.96 -6.61 -11.47
C ILE A 386 -3.64 -5.62 -12.43
N ALA A 387 -3.16 -5.52 -13.68
CA ALA A 387 -3.73 -4.63 -14.70
C ALA A 387 -5.22 -4.94 -14.96
N ASN A 388 -5.54 -6.22 -15.15
CA ASN A 388 -6.91 -6.68 -15.38
C ASN A 388 -7.81 -6.42 -14.17
N LEU A 389 -7.33 -6.69 -12.96
CA LEU A 389 -8.08 -6.44 -11.74
C LEU A 389 -8.31 -4.94 -11.50
N ALA A 390 -7.30 -4.11 -11.77
CA ALA A 390 -7.41 -2.66 -11.72
C ALA A 390 -8.49 -2.14 -12.67
N GLY A 391 -8.53 -2.64 -13.91
CA GLY A 391 -9.58 -2.31 -14.87
C GLY A 391 -10.99 -2.62 -14.34
N ARG A 392 -11.18 -3.78 -13.70
CA ARG A 392 -12.47 -4.13 -13.05
C ARG A 392 -12.80 -3.22 -11.87
N ILE A 393 -11.81 -2.78 -11.09
CA ILE A 393 -12.01 -1.86 -9.96
C ILE A 393 -12.42 -0.47 -10.48
N VAL A 394 -11.76 0.02 -11.53
CA VAL A 394 -12.07 1.32 -12.16
C VAL A 394 -13.45 1.30 -12.80
N ALA A 395 -13.78 0.25 -13.56
CA ALA A 395 -15.10 0.08 -14.18
C ALA A 395 -16.23 0.06 -13.12
N ALA A 396 -15.97 -0.52 -11.95
CA ALA A 396 -16.90 -0.52 -10.83
C ALA A 396 -16.93 0.79 -10.02
N LYS A 397 -16.14 1.81 -10.39
CA LYS A 397 -15.97 3.08 -9.64
C LYS A 397 -15.51 2.87 -8.18
N GLN A 398 -14.65 1.88 -7.95
CA GLN A 398 -14.17 1.50 -6.61
C GLN A 398 -12.71 1.87 -6.34
N LEU A 399 -12.07 2.54 -7.29
CA LEU A 399 -10.72 3.11 -7.14
C LEU A 399 -10.83 4.53 -6.58
N PHE A 400 -10.90 4.63 -5.24
CA PHE A 400 -10.97 5.91 -4.55
C PHE A 400 -9.59 6.52 -4.36
N THR A 401 -9.50 7.85 -4.24
CA THR A 401 -8.27 8.61 -3.97
C THR A 401 -7.50 8.08 -2.76
N GLY A 402 -8.20 7.62 -1.72
CA GLY A 402 -7.58 7.01 -0.53
C GLY A 402 -6.94 5.63 -0.74
N SER A 403 -7.13 4.98 -1.90
CA SER A 403 -6.71 3.59 -2.19
C SER A 403 -5.19 3.48 -2.47
N TRP A 404 -4.35 4.09 -1.63
CA TRP A 404 -2.91 4.25 -1.83
C TRP A 404 -2.18 2.97 -2.19
N HIS A 405 -2.53 1.85 -1.54
CA HIS A 405 -1.89 0.57 -1.79
C HIS A 405 -2.20 0.04 -3.19
N ALA A 406 -3.44 0.19 -3.65
CA ALA A 406 -3.84 -0.20 -5.00
C ALA A 406 -3.07 0.62 -6.05
N TYR A 407 -2.94 1.95 -5.87
CA TYR A 407 -2.16 2.78 -6.78
C TYR A 407 -0.69 2.35 -6.84
N TYR A 408 -0.07 2.05 -5.68
CA TYR A 408 1.31 1.56 -5.65
C TYR A 408 1.47 0.22 -6.37
N GLN A 409 0.51 -0.69 -6.22
CA GLN A 409 0.52 -2.01 -6.88
C GLN A 409 0.34 -1.88 -8.40
N ILE A 410 -0.60 -1.03 -8.84
CA ILE A 410 -0.83 -0.73 -10.26
C ILE A 410 0.41 -0.07 -10.87
N TYR A 411 1.06 0.85 -10.13
CA TYR A 411 2.33 1.44 -10.52
C TYR A 411 3.41 0.38 -10.70
N CYS A 412 3.59 -0.52 -9.73
CA CYS A 412 4.58 -1.60 -9.83
C CYS A 412 4.30 -2.51 -11.04
N ALA A 413 3.03 -2.85 -11.31
CA ALA A 413 2.64 -3.61 -12.49
C ALA A 413 3.00 -2.88 -13.80
N ALA A 414 2.68 -1.59 -13.92
CA ALA A 414 3.04 -0.79 -15.08
C ALA A 414 4.55 -0.78 -15.32
N THR A 415 5.36 -0.58 -14.27
CA THR A 415 6.84 -0.56 -14.40
C THR A 415 7.40 -1.90 -14.86
N VAL A 416 6.86 -3.02 -14.37
CA VAL A 416 7.25 -4.37 -14.81
C VAL A 416 6.88 -4.60 -16.27
N LEU A 417 5.66 -4.22 -16.67
CA LEU A 417 5.19 -4.39 -18.05
C LEU A 417 6.02 -3.55 -19.03
N TYR A 418 6.29 -2.28 -18.71
CA TYR A 418 7.19 -1.45 -19.53
C TYR A 418 8.62 -2.00 -19.60
N THR A 419 9.14 -2.56 -18.51
CA THR A 419 10.47 -3.21 -18.50
C THR A 419 10.49 -4.43 -19.41
N HIS A 420 9.43 -5.25 -19.35
CA HIS A 420 9.32 -6.43 -20.17
C HIS A 420 9.16 -6.10 -21.66
N THR A 421 8.32 -5.10 -22.00
CA THR A 421 8.18 -4.63 -23.37
C THR A 421 9.50 -4.13 -23.92
N PHE A 422 10.25 -3.35 -23.12
CA PHE A 422 11.57 -2.87 -23.49
C PHE A 422 12.53 -4.01 -23.86
N LYS A 423 12.60 -5.07 -23.04
CA LYS A 423 13.45 -6.23 -23.34
C LYS A 423 13.06 -6.98 -24.61
N LEU A 424 11.80 -6.90 -25.02
CA LEU A 424 11.27 -7.53 -26.22
C LEU A 424 11.27 -6.61 -27.45
N THR A 425 11.70 -5.35 -27.33
CA THR A 425 11.69 -4.38 -28.45
C THR A 425 12.48 -4.83 -29.67
N SER A 426 13.48 -5.70 -29.51
CA SER A 426 14.23 -6.28 -30.64
C SER A 426 13.46 -7.37 -31.40
N GLN A 427 12.30 -7.80 -30.90
CA GLN A 427 11.43 -8.80 -31.49
C GLN A 427 10.23 -8.13 -32.18
N ASP A 428 9.44 -8.92 -32.89
CA ASP A 428 8.24 -8.45 -33.59
C ASP A 428 7.25 -7.77 -32.64
N GLN A 429 6.63 -6.70 -33.15
CA GLN A 429 5.66 -5.88 -32.41
C GLN A 429 4.51 -6.69 -31.81
N SER A 430 4.06 -7.74 -32.50
CA SER A 430 3.02 -8.66 -32.01
C SER A 430 3.35 -9.30 -30.67
N THR A 431 4.64 -9.47 -30.35
CA THR A 431 5.10 -10.16 -29.13
C THR A 431 5.00 -9.29 -27.88
N TRP A 432 5.09 -7.96 -28.03
CA TRP A 432 5.15 -7.03 -26.89
C TRP A 432 3.99 -6.03 -26.82
N ILE A 433 3.20 -5.89 -27.88
CA ILE A 433 2.14 -4.87 -27.95
C ILE A 433 1.07 -5.04 -26.86
N GLU A 434 0.75 -6.27 -26.47
CA GLU A 434 -0.22 -6.54 -25.41
C GLU A 434 0.26 -6.00 -24.06
N TYR A 435 1.50 -6.29 -23.68
CA TYR A 435 2.09 -5.81 -22.42
C TYR A 435 2.21 -4.28 -22.41
N PHE A 436 2.53 -3.67 -23.55
CA PHE A 436 2.61 -2.21 -23.67
C PHE A 436 1.25 -1.56 -23.47
N ARG A 437 0.19 -2.10 -24.09
CA ARG A 437 -1.19 -1.63 -23.91
C ARG A 437 -1.64 -1.80 -22.46
N ALA A 438 -1.34 -2.94 -21.84
CA ALA A 438 -1.67 -3.17 -20.43
C ALA A 438 -0.95 -2.16 -19.51
N ALA A 439 0.30 -1.80 -19.81
CA ALA A 439 1.01 -0.76 -19.08
C ALA A 439 0.38 0.64 -19.25
N GLU A 440 -0.01 1.02 -20.48
CA GLU A 440 -0.72 2.29 -20.73
C GLU A 440 -2.10 2.32 -20.05
N LEU A 441 -2.79 1.18 -19.96
CA LEU A 441 -4.04 1.06 -19.20
C LEU A 441 -3.83 1.28 -17.71
N CYS A 442 -2.83 0.61 -17.10
CA CYS A 442 -2.47 0.84 -15.69
C CYS A 442 -2.20 2.32 -15.42
N GLN A 443 -1.49 2.99 -16.33
CA GLN A 443 -1.21 4.41 -16.22
C GLN A 443 -2.48 5.26 -16.31
N SER A 444 -3.37 4.97 -17.27
CA SER A 444 -4.64 5.71 -17.38
C SER A 444 -5.52 5.52 -16.14
N TYR A 445 -5.51 4.34 -15.52
CA TYR A 445 -6.21 4.09 -14.26
C TYR A 445 -5.69 4.94 -13.12
N ILE A 446 -4.37 5.10 -12.98
CA ILE A 446 -3.77 5.99 -12.00
C ILE A 446 -4.19 7.45 -12.28
N ALA A 447 -4.19 7.86 -13.55
CA ALA A 447 -4.56 9.21 -13.95
C ALA A 447 -6.01 9.59 -13.62
N THR A 448 -6.94 8.63 -13.51
CA THR A 448 -8.37 8.91 -13.24
C THR A 448 -8.63 9.68 -11.94
N GLN A 449 -7.74 9.57 -10.96
CA GLN A 449 -7.87 10.19 -9.63
C GLN A 449 -6.64 11.06 -9.30
N ALA A 450 -5.88 11.46 -10.33
CA ALA A 450 -4.69 12.29 -10.19
C ALA A 450 -5.06 13.77 -9.98
N VAL A 451 -5.42 14.11 -8.75
CA VAL A 451 -5.56 15.50 -8.30
C VAL A 451 -4.20 16.02 -7.84
N GLU A 452 -3.95 17.32 -7.94
CA GLU A 452 -2.75 17.97 -7.41
C GLU A 452 -2.49 17.54 -5.96
N ASP A 453 -1.21 17.30 -5.61
CA ASP A 453 -0.74 16.76 -4.31
C ASP A 453 -1.26 15.37 -3.89
N SER A 454 -1.89 14.62 -4.80
CA SER A 454 -2.32 13.23 -4.54
C SER A 454 -1.27 12.18 -4.93
N LEU A 455 -1.34 10.99 -4.29
CA LEU A 455 -0.46 9.86 -4.65
C LEU A 455 -0.57 9.41 -6.09
N PRO A 456 -1.78 9.29 -6.66
CA PRO A 456 -1.92 8.97 -8.07
C PRO A 456 -1.22 9.99 -8.97
N TYR A 457 -1.31 11.29 -8.68
CA TYR A 457 -0.64 12.33 -9.46
C TYR A 457 0.88 12.14 -9.50
N ARG A 458 1.51 11.90 -8.35
CA ARG A 458 2.97 11.67 -8.32
C ARG A 458 3.38 10.40 -9.07
N LEU A 459 2.67 9.30 -8.84
CA LEU A 459 2.95 8.04 -9.55
C LEU A 459 2.75 8.18 -11.07
N GLN A 460 1.77 8.99 -11.48
CA GLN A 460 1.49 9.30 -12.87
C GLN A 460 2.60 10.11 -13.54
N VAL A 461 3.07 11.18 -12.89
CA VAL A 461 4.19 11.99 -13.40
C VAL A 461 5.42 11.12 -13.64
N VAL A 462 5.73 10.27 -12.66
CA VAL A 462 6.86 9.35 -12.74
C VAL A 462 6.70 8.43 -13.94
N ILE A 463 5.60 7.66 -14.04
CA ILE A 463 5.40 6.71 -15.14
C ILE A 463 5.38 7.42 -16.52
N GLU A 464 4.84 8.63 -16.61
CA GLU A 464 4.74 9.36 -17.88
C GLU A 464 6.12 9.70 -18.46
N GLU A 465 7.10 10.04 -17.62
CA GLU A 465 8.50 10.20 -18.03
C GLU A 465 9.01 8.93 -18.73
N TYR A 466 8.74 7.75 -18.17
CA TYR A 466 9.16 6.46 -18.75
C TYR A 466 8.43 6.15 -20.06
N ARG A 467 7.13 6.42 -20.12
CA ARG A 467 6.35 6.20 -21.33
C ARG A 467 6.90 7.06 -22.47
N CYS A 468 7.20 8.33 -22.19
CA CYS A 468 7.77 9.24 -23.17
C CYS A 468 9.12 8.73 -23.68
N GLU A 469 10.00 8.27 -22.79
CA GLU A 469 11.27 7.68 -23.21
C GLU A 469 11.05 6.43 -24.08
N PHE A 470 10.20 5.50 -23.65
CA PHE A 470 9.90 4.31 -24.45
C PHE A 470 9.37 4.65 -25.86
N LYS A 471 8.50 5.65 -25.98
CA LYS A 471 8.00 6.13 -27.28
C LYS A 471 9.12 6.72 -28.15
N ARG A 472 10.11 7.40 -27.56
CA ARG A 472 11.29 7.85 -28.30
C ARG A 472 12.09 6.66 -28.83
N LEU A 473 12.30 5.62 -28.02
CA LEU A 473 13.05 4.41 -28.40
C LEU A 473 12.45 3.68 -29.60
N ILE A 474 11.12 3.49 -29.60
CA ILE A 474 10.44 2.87 -30.74
C ILE A 474 10.61 3.72 -32.00
N LYS A 475 10.45 5.05 -31.90
CA LYS A 475 10.64 5.94 -33.06
C LYS A 475 12.06 5.84 -33.62
N TYR A 476 13.09 5.86 -32.78
CA TYR A 476 14.48 5.68 -33.21
C TYR A 476 14.71 4.34 -33.91
N SER A 477 14.14 3.25 -33.37
CA SER A 477 14.27 1.90 -33.94
C SER A 477 13.63 1.80 -35.33
N ASN A 478 12.46 2.41 -35.52
CA ASN A 478 11.78 2.43 -36.82
C ASN A 478 12.51 3.31 -37.86
N THR A 479 13.21 4.36 -37.42
CA THR A 479 13.93 5.27 -38.32
C THR A 479 15.28 4.69 -38.79
N THR A 480 15.89 3.83 -37.97
CA THR A 480 17.16 3.15 -38.28
C THR A 480 16.99 1.88 -39.12
N VAL A 481 15.81 1.28 -39.16
CA VAL A 481 15.48 0.15 -40.05
C VAL A 481 15.03 0.64 -41.46
N SER A 482 14.63 1.91 -41.58
CA SER A 482 14.22 2.53 -42.84
C SER A 482 15.33 3.27 -43.60
N ALA A 483 16.56 3.29 -43.06
CA ALA A 483 17.76 3.86 -43.67
C ALA A 483 18.74 2.72 -43.99
#